data_AF-A0A527W8P9-F1
#
_entry.id   AF-A0A527W8P9-F1
#
_cell.length_a   1.000
_cell.length_b   1.000
_cell.length_c   1.000
_cell.angle_alpha   90.00
_cell.angle_beta   90.00
_cell.angle_gamma   90.00
#
_symmetry.space_group_name_H-M   'P 1'
#
loop_
_entity.id
_entity.type
_entity.pdbx_description
1 polymer ?
#
loop_
_entity_poly.entity_id
_entity_poly.type
_entity_poly.pdbx_seq_one_letter_code
_entity_poly.pdbx_strand_id
1 'polypeptide(L)' 'MIKNGKIFLPPPGDESDFKEIFKRLAAAGAGRPLGKDGFPAGPWTPELLAEAISQIDSNRIGVDLRTVQLWFQENEKGI' A
#
# COMPACT_ATOMS: atom_id res chain seq x y z
N MET A 1 6.03 3.69 13.23
CA MET A 1 5.91 5.07 13.74
C MET A 1 4.63 5.71 13.18
N ILE A 2 3.95 6.56 13.94
CA ILE A 2 2.82 7.36 13.42
C ILE A 2 3.35 8.74 13.04
N LYS A 3 3.10 9.18 11.81
CA LYS A 3 3.45 10.51 11.33
C LYS A 3 2.30 11.03 10.46
N ASN A 4 1.88 12.28 10.67
CA ASN A 4 0.76 12.91 9.94
C ASN A 4 -0.53 12.05 9.94
N GLY A 5 -0.83 11.39 11.07
CA GLY A 5 -2.01 10.52 11.19
C GLY A 5 -1.96 9.24 10.37
N LYS A 6 -0.77 8.81 9.92
CA LYS A 6 -0.55 7.59 9.13
C LYS A 6 0.53 6.71 9.75
N ILE A 7 0.46 5.42 9.45
CA ILE A 7 1.45 4.43 9.91
C ILE A 7 2.60 4.35 8.91
N PHE A 8 3.81 4.49 9.42
CA PHE A 8 5.05 4.28 8.67
C PHE A 8 5.85 3.14 9.30
N LEU A 9 6.36 2.26 8.46
CA LEU A 9 7.21 1.14 8.85
C LEU A 9 8.65 1.44 8.44
N PRO A 10 9.65 1.11 9.28
CA PRO A 10 11.04 1.16 8.86
C PRO A 10 11.28 0.16 7.73
N PRO A 11 12.25 0.41 6.83
CA PRO A 11 12.67 -0.60 5.88
C PRO A 11 13.15 -1.84 6.65
N PRO A 12 12.87 -3.04 6.15
CA PRO A 12 13.36 -4.24 6.80
C PRO A 12 14.88 -4.30 6.64
N GLY A 13 15.58 -4.75 7.69
CA GLY A 13 17.05 -4.86 7.71
C GLY A 13 17.56 -6.16 7.09
N ASP A 14 16.78 -6.74 6.16
CA ASP A 14 17.05 -8.00 5.48
C ASP A 14 17.27 -7.77 3.97
N GLU A 15 17.59 -8.84 3.24
CA GLU A 15 17.79 -8.81 1.78
C GLU A 15 16.47 -8.94 0.99
N SER A 16 15.33 -8.56 1.58
CA SER A 16 14.04 -8.69 0.92
C SER A 16 13.94 -7.87 -0.34
N ASP A 17 13.35 -8.46 -1.38
CA ASP A 17 13.06 -7.75 -2.61
C ASP A 17 11.87 -6.78 -2.45
N PHE A 18 11.65 -5.96 -3.47
CA PHE A 18 10.56 -5.00 -3.44
C PHE A 18 9.16 -5.64 -3.34
N LYS A 19 8.96 -6.88 -3.83
CA LYS A 19 7.67 -7.59 -3.74
C LYS A 19 7.37 -7.95 -2.31
N GLU A 20 8.36 -8.48 -1.63
CA GLU A 20 8.29 -8.86 -0.24
C GLU A 20 8.03 -7.63 0.63
N ILE A 21 8.75 -6.53 0.36
CA ILE A 21 8.51 -5.25 1.04
C ILE A 21 7.08 -4.76 0.77
N PHE A 22 6.63 -4.75 -0.48
CA PHE A 22 5.28 -4.34 -0.84
C PHE A 22 4.21 -5.14 -0.10
N LYS A 23 4.31 -6.47 -0.07
CA LYS A 23 3.37 -7.35 0.65
C LYS A 23 3.31 -7.02 2.14
N ARG A 24 4.47 -6.82 2.78
CA ARG A 24 4.56 -6.44 4.20
C ARG A 24 3.88 -5.08 4.45
N LEU A 25 4.16 -4.08 3.61
CA LEU A 25 3.56 -2.75 3.71
C LEU A 25 2.04 -2.78 3.47
N ALA A 26 1.59 -3.54 2.47
CA ALA A 26 0.19 -3.72 2.12
C ALA A 26 -0.57 -4.40 3.28
N ALA A 27 -0.04 -5.49 3.82
CA ALA A 27 -0.64 -6.21 4.94
C ALA A 27 -0.75 -5.34 6.22
N ALA A 28 0.25 -4.49 6.47
CA ALA A 28 0.23 -3.58 7.60
C ALA A 28 -0.64 -2.33 7.40
N GLY A 29 -1.13 -2.07 6.18
CA GLY A 29 -1.85 -0.84 5.87
C GLY A 29 -0.96 0.41 5.96
N ALA A 30 0.33 0.28 5.66
CA ALA A 30 1.27 1.39 5.74
C ALA A 30 0.82 2.55 4.84
N GLY A 31 0.89 3.78 5.34
CA GLY A 31 0.44 4.99 4.64
C GLY A 31 -1.07 5.23 4.66
N ARG A 32 -1.89 4.30 5.16
CA ARG A 32 -3.33 4.54 5.36
C ARG A 32 -3.55 5.50 6.54
N PRO A 33 -4.55 6.40 6.46
CA PRO A 33 -4.95 7.20 7.61
C PRO A 33 -5.45 6.30 8.73
N LEU A 34 -5.22 6.72 9.97
CA LEU A 34 -5.81 6.07 11.14
C LEU A 34 -7.34 6.26 11.16
N GLY A 35 -8.04 5.27 11.70
CA GLY A 35 -9.45 5.36 12.01
C GLY A 35 -9.73 6.41 13.09
N LYS A 36 -11.00 6.78 13.26
CA LYS A 36 -11.44 7.76 14.29
C LYS A 36 -11.17 7.28 15.72
N ASP A 37 -11.01 5.97 15.88
CA ASP A 37 -10.66 5.25 17.11
C ASP A 37 -9.14 5.21 17.36
N GLY A 38 -8.33 5.77 16.45
CA GLY A 38 -6.88 5.76 16.51
C GLY A 38 -6.24 4.44 16.06
N PHE A 39 -7.03 3.48 15.60
CA PHE A 39 -6.53 2.18 15.12
C PHE A 39 -6.19 2.22 13.62
N PRO A 40 -5.29 1.34 13.15
CA PRO A 40 -5.04 1.16 11.72
C PRO A 40 -6.35 0.82 11.00
N ALA A 41 -6.59 1.42 9.83
CA ALA A 41 -7.78 1.12 9.00
C ALA A 41 -7.79 -0.30 8.39
N GLY A 42 -6.81 -1.14 8.74
CA GLY A 42 -6.59 -2.48 8.21
C GLY A 42 -5.62 -2.51 7.01
N PRO A 43 -5.44 -3.69 6.38
CA PRO A 43 -4.56 -3.85 5.23
C PRO A 43 -5.03 -3.06 4.01
N TRP A 44 -4.14 -2.83 3.06
CA TRP A 44 -4.53 -2.44 1.71
C TRP A 44 -5.19 -3.62 0.99
N THR A 45 -6.33 -3.37 0.34
CA THR A 45 -6.84 -4.24 -0.74
C THR A 45 -6.48 -3.61 -2.09
N PRO A 46 -6.49 -4.38 -3.19
CA PRO A 46 -6.27 -3.82 -4.52
C PRO A 46 -7.19 -2.64 -4.84
N GLU A 47 -8.46 -2.72 -4.45
CA GLU A 47 -9.47 -1.68 -4.69
C GLU A 47 -9.12 -0.40 -3.93
N LEU A 48 -8.82 -0.51 -2.63
CA LEU A 48 -8.46 0.63 -1.80
C LEU A 48 -7.17 1.31 -2.30
N LEU A 49 -6.17 0.52 -2.70
CA LEU A 49 -4.90 1.06 -3.17
C LEU A 49 -5.06 1.73 -4.54
N ALA A 50 -5.83 1.14 -5.45
CA ALA A 50 -6.11 1.73 -6.76
C ALA A 50 -6.88 3.06 -6.62
N GLU A 51 -7.87 3.11 -5.74
CA GLU A 51 -8.61 4.34 -5.41
C GLU A 51 -7.66 5.39 -4.84
N ALA A 52 -6.87 5.05 -3.82
CA ALA A 52 -5.96 5.99 -3.17
C ALA A 52 -4.91 6.57 -4.14
N ILE A 53 -4.35 5.74 -5.04
CA ILE A 53 -3.41 6.19 -6.07
C ILE A 53 -4.09 7.11 -7.09
N SER A 54 -5.36 6.88 -7.40
CA SER A 54 -6.13 7.71 -8.32
C SER A 54 -6.52 9.07 -7.73
N GLN A 55 -6.56 9.19 -6.40
CA GLN A 55 -6.78 10.47 -5.71
C GLN A 55 -5.52 11.33 -5.56
N ILE A 56 -4.35 10.84 -5.99
CA ILE A 56 -3.12 11.64 -5.98
C ILE A 56 -3.21 12.65 -7.14
N ASP A 57 -3.24 13.95 -6.84
CA ASP A 57 -3.39 15.04 -7.83
C ASP A 57 -2.33 15.02 -8.94
N SER A 58 -1.11 14.55 -8.62
CA SER A 58 -0.05 14.35 -9.61
C SER A 58 -0.30 13.17 -10.56
N ASN A 59 -1.26 12.31 -10.26
CA ASN A 59 -1.62 11.13 -11.05
C ASN A 59 -2.91 11.37 -11.86
N ARG A 60 -2.81 12.18 -12.92
CA ARG A 60 -3.97 12.61 -13.74
C ARG A 60 -4.77 11.49 -14.41
N ILE A 61 -4.20 10.28 -14.50
CA ILE A 61 -4.80 9.12 -15.20
C ILE A 61 -5.30 8.06 -14.20
N GLY A 62 -4.82 8.09 -12.95
CA GLY A 62 -5.05 7.03 -11.97
C GLY A 62 -4.24 5.76 -12.26
N VAL A 63 -4.65 4.64 -11.65
CA VAL A 63 -4.09 3.31 -11.93
C VAL A 63 -5.23 2.32 -12.18
N ASP A 64 -5.08 1.47 -13.19
CA ASP A 64 -6.07 0.45 -13.50
C ASP A 64 -6.13 -0.61 -12.39
N LEU A 65 -7.34 -0.97 -11.97
CA LEU A 65 -7.56 -1.94 -10.89
C LEU A 65 -6.94 -3.31 -11.22
N ARG A 66 -6.97 -3.74 -12.48
CA ARG A 66 -6.39 -5.03 -12.87
C ARG A 66 -4.88 -5.03 -12.68
N THR A 67 -4.22 -3.91 -12.96
CA THR A 67 -2.79 -3.74 -12.68
C THR A 67 -2.51 -3.89 -11.18
N VAL A 68 -3.28 -3.21 -10.32
CA VAL A 68 -3.09 -3.32 -8.87
C VAL A 68 -3.37 -4.73 -8.38
N GLN A 69 -4.41 -5.41 -8.89
CA GLN A 69 -4.68 -6.82 -8.57
C GLN A 69 -3.49 -7.74 -8.91
N LEU A 70 -2.79 -7.50 -10.01
CA LEU A 70 -1.59 -8.25 -10.38
C LEU A 70 -0.43 -8.02 -9.39
N TRP A 71 -0.31 -6.83 -8.81
CA TRP A 71 0.71 -6.54 -7.80
C TRP A 71 0.53 -7.36 -6.51
N PHE A 72 -0.70 -7.71 -6.15
CA PHE A 72 -1.01 -8.53 -4.98
C PHE A 72 -0.85 -10.04 -5.22
N GLN A 73 -0.65 -10.46 -6.46
CA GLN A 73 -0.47 -11.86 -6.81
C GLN A 73 1.01 -12.27 -6.76
N GLU A 74 1.24 -13.55 -6.43
CA GLU A 74 2.52 -14.23 -6.61
C GLU A 74 2.76 -14.48 -8.11
N ASN A 75 3.31 -13.50 -8.80
CA ASN A 75 3.63 -13.59 -10.22
C ASN A 75 4.87 -12.75 -10.56
N GLU A 76 5.40 -12.97 -11.77
CA GLU A 76 6.54 -12.25 -12.32
C GLU A 76 6.13 -11.05 -13.19
N LYS A 77 4.87 -10.59 -13.10
CA LYS A 77 4.34 -9.48 -13.92
C LYS A 77 4.58 -8.11 -13.30
N GLY A 78 5.51 -8.02 -12.35
CA GLY A 78 5.88 -6.80 -11.66
C GLY A 78 5.11 -6.54 -10.37
N ILE A 79 5.29 -5.30 -9.89
CA ILE A 79 5.00 -4.80 -8.54
C ILE A 79 4.78 -3.30 -8.64
#